data_AF-A0A919XLC5-F1
#
_entry.id   AF-A0A919XLC5-F1
#
_cell.length_a   1.000
_cell.length_b   1.000
_cell.length_c   1.000
_cell.angle_alpha   90.00
_cell.angle_beta   90.00
_cell.angle_gamma   90.00
#
_symmetry.space_group_name_H-M   'P 1'
#
loop_
_entity.id
_entity.type
_entity.pdbx_description
1 polymer ?
#
loop_
_entity_poly.entity_id
_entity_poly.type
_entity_poly.pdbx_seq_one_letter_code
_entity_poly.pdbx_strand_id
1 'polypeptide(L)' 'MLTMIAYTASMLLYVGIMIYRMAAKTFSRFFREEVGFVFIFLILSVSVRVPIAIRAIYLSAVLLTFVIGYIKNGNMPRE' A
#
# COMPACT_ATOMS: atom_id res chain seq x y z
N MET A 1 -8.62 15.91 13.82
CA MET A 1 -7.18 16.16 13.56
C MET A 1 -6.34 14.95 13.92
N LEU A 2 -6.46 14.40 15.14
CA LEU A 2 -5.74 13.19 15.58
C LEU A 2 -6.00 11.94 14.70
N THR A 3 -7.25 11.72 14.28
CA THR A 3 -7.62 10.66 13.32
C THR A 3 -6.97 10.80 11.95
N MET A 4 -6.74 12.04 11.50
CA MET A 4 -6.08 12.32 10.22
C MET A 4 -4.58 12.02 10.30
N ILE A 5 -3.94 12.42 11.41
CA ILE A 5 -2.53 12.14 11.69
C ILE A 5 -2.29 10.64 11.80
N ALA A 6 -3.16 9.92 12.53
CA ALA A 6 -3.09 8.47 12.65
C ALA A 6 -3.23 7.78 11.28
N TYR A 7 -4.21 8.21 10.47
CA TYR A 7 -4.39 7.69 9.12
C TYR A 7 -3.17 7.92 8.23
N THR A 8 -2.63 9.14 8.21
CA THR A 8 -1.42 9.50 7.46
C THR A 8 -0.20 8.70 7.92
N ALA A 9 0.01 8.57 9.23
CA ALA A 9 1.13 7.82 9.79
C ALA A 9 1.05 6.33 9.41
N SER A 10 -0.13 5.70 9.55
CA SER A 10 -0.36 4.32 9.10
C SER A 10 -0.07 4.15 7.62
N MET A 11 -0.41 5.15 6.80
CA MET A 11 -0.25 5.08 5.35
C MET A 11 1.20 5.25 4.89
N LEU A 12 1.95 6.12 5.55
CA LEU A 12 3.40 6.23 5.34
C LEU A 12 4.12 4.94 5.76
N LEU A 13 3.74 4.37 6.90
CA LEU A 13 4.28 3.09 7.39
C LEU A 13 4.01 1.96 6.38
N TYR A 14 2.80 1.92 5.82
CA TYR A 14 2.41 0.96 4.79
C TYR A 14 3.29 1.06 3.54
N VAL A 15 3.39 2.26 2.94
CA VAL A 15 4.21 2.47 1.74
C VAL A 15 5.68 2.13 2.01
N GLY A 16 6.20 2.47 3.19
CA GLY A 16 7.55 2.12 3.60
C GLY A 16 7.79 0.61 3.68
N ILE A 17 6.88 -0.15 4.28
CA ILE A 17 6.96 -1.62 4.35
C ILE A 17 6.91 -2.24 2.95
N MET A 18 6.05 -1.71 2.07
CA MET A 18 5.97 -2.16 0.68
C MET A 18 7.31 -1.99 -0.04
N ILE A 19 7.87 -0.78 -0.01
CA ILE A 19 9.15 -0.48 -0.66
C ILE A 19 10.27 -1.37 -0.11
N TYR A 20 10.33 -1.55 1.21
CA TYR A 20 11.31 -2.41 1.85
C TYR A 20 11.23 -3.87 1.37
N ARG A 21 10.03 -4.45 1.35
CA ARG A 21 9.81 -5.84 0.90
C ARG A 21 10.07 -6.01 -0.59
N MET A 22 9.72 -4.99 -1.38
CA MET A 22 10.01 -4.94 -2.81
C MET A 22 11.51 -4.87 -3.09
N ALA A 23 12.31 -4.23 -2.22
CA ALA A 23 13.76 -4.28 -2.26
C ALA A 23 14.31 -5.66 -1.84
N ALA A 24 13.73 -6.29 -0.82
CA ALA A 24 14.14 -7.59 -0.28
C ALA A 24 13.71 -8.83 -1.10
N LYS A 25 13.10 -8.65 -2.28
CA LYS A 25 12.65 -9.72 -3.22
C LYS A 25 11.74 -10.81 -2.61
N THR A 26 11.10 -10.59 -1.47
CA THR A 26 10.25 -11.61 -0.80
C THR A 26 8.82 -11.65 -1.39
N PHE A 27 8.70 -11.74 -2.71
CA PHE A 27 7.48 -11.38 -3.44
C PHE A 27 6.33 -12.40 -3.38
N SER A 28 6.61 -13.69 -3.12
CA SER A 28 5.56 -14.72 -3.04
C SER A 28 4.63 -14.53 -1.83
N ARG A 29 5.15 -13.99 -0.71
CA ARG A 29 4.33 -13.49 0.41
C ARG A 29 3.74 -12.11 0.13
N PHE A 30 4.45 -11.28 -0.61
CA PHE A 30 4.07 -9.90 -0.93
C PHE A 30 2.70 -9.81 -1.60
N PHE A 31 2.40 -10.59 -2.64
CA PHE A 31 1.12 -10.47 -3.34
C PHE A 31 -0.11 -10.82 -2.46
N ARG A 32 0.00 -11.87 -1.64
CA ARG A 32 -1.10 -12.30 -0.75
C ARG A 32 -1.28 -11.34 0.44
N GLU A 33 -0.17 -10.87 1.01
CA GLU A 33 -0.20 -9.86 2.09
C GLU A 33 -0.69 -8.50 1.54
N GLU A 34 -0.19 -8.05 0.39
CA GLU A 34 -0.59 -6.79 -0.24
C GLU A 34 -2.07 -6.73 -0.54
N VAL A 35 -2.65 -7.78 -1.15
CA VAL A 35 -4.09 -7.81 -1.44
C VAL A 35 -4.89 -7.72 -0.14
N GLY A 36 -4.47 -8.43 0.91
CA GLY A 36 -5.07 -8.34 2.24
C GLY A 36 -4.96 -6.93 2.84
N PHE A 37 -3.81 -6.27 2.71
CA PHE A 37 -3.57 -4.93 3.22
C PHE A 37 -4.28 -3.83 2.42
N VAL A 38 -4.41 -3.96 1.09
CA VAL A 38 -5.25 -3.08 0.26
C VAL A 38 -6.72 -3.20 0.67
N PHE A 39 -7.20 -4.41 0.99
CA PHE A 39 -8.54 -4.62 1.54
C PHE A 39 -8.72 -3.93 2.90
N ILE A 40 -7.79 -4.11 3.84
CA ILE A 40 -7.79 -3.41 5.13
C ILE A 40 -7.80 -1.89 4.92
N PHE A 41 -7.02 -1.39 3.96
CA PHE A 41 -6.98 0.02 3.61
C PHE A 41 -8.33 0.52 3.07
N LEU A 42 -8.97 -0.22 2.16
CA LEU A 42 -10.29 0.15 1.66
C LEU A 42 -11.32 0.22 2.80
N ILE A 43 -11.31 -0.75 3.72
CA ILE A 43 -12.20 -0.79 4.89
C ILE A 43 -11.95 0.39 5.84
N LEU A 44 -10.67 0.67 6.17
CA LEU A 44 -10.28 1.81 7.00
C LEU A 44 -10.64 3.13 6.33
N SER A 45 -10.39 3.24 5.02
CA SER A 45 -10.68 4.43 4.25
C SER A 45 -12.18 4.73 4.23
N VAL A 46 -13.05 3.70 4.13
CA VAL A 46 -14.52 3.84 4.23
C VAL A 46 -14.97 4.25 5.64
N SER A 47 -14.32 3.71 6.66
CA SER A 47 -14.70 3.98 8.06
C SER A 47 -14.23 5.36 8.56
N VAL A 48 -13.12 5.88 8.04
CA VAL A 48 -12.56 7.16 8.49
C VAL A 48 -13.10 8.32 7.65
N ARG A 49 -13.71 9.30 8.32
CA ARG A 49 -14.10 10.58 7.70
C ARG A 49 -12.87 11.44 7.41
N VAL A 50 -12.16 11.15 6.32
CA VAL A 50 -11.07 11.97 5.77
C VAL A 50 -11.54 12.75 4.55
N PRO A 51 -10.99 13.95 4.28
CA PRO A 51 -11.26 14.70 3.07
C PRO A 51 -10.98 13.86 1.81
N ILE A 52 -11.84 13.98 0.80
CA ILE A 52 -11.76 13.21 -0.44
C ILE A 52 -10.40 13.37 -1.14
N ALA A 53 -9.80 14.57 -1.06
CA ALA A 53 -8.49 14.85 -1.64
C ALA A 53 -7.38 13.99 -1.01
N ILE A 54 -7.35 13.89 0.32
CA ILE A 54 -6.36 13.06 1.04
C ILE A 54 -6.56 11.59 0.69
N ARG A 55 -7.82 11.17 0.61
CA ARG A 55 -8.21 9.81 0.26
C ARG A 55 -7.70 9.43 -1.13
N ALA A 56 -7.90 10.30 -2.12
CA ALA A 56 -7.46 10.09 -3.49
C ALA A 56 -5.92 10.02 -3.60
N ILE A 57 -5.19 10.87 -2.87
CA ILE A 57 -3.72 10.86 -2.86
C ILE A 57 -3.20 9.50 -2.35
N TYR A 58 -3.70 9.02 -1.21
CA TYR A 58 -3.24 7.76 -0.66
C TYR A 58 -3.66 6.56 -1.51
N LEU A 59 -4.89 6.55 -2.02
CA LEU A 59 -5.34 5.48 -2.90
C LEU A 59 -4.47 5.38 -4.17
N SER A 60 -4.11 6.53 -4.74
CA SER A 60 -3.19 6.61 -5.88
C SER A 60 -1.79 6.12 -5.51
N ALA A 61 -1.25 6.53 -4.36
CA ALA A 61 0.06 6.10 -3.90
C ALA A 61 0.12 4.57 -3.66
N VAL A 62 -0.90 4.00 -3.03
CA VAL A 62 -1.02 2.55 -2.79
C VAL A 62 -1.07 1.78 -4.10
N LEU A 63 -1.95 2.17 -5.02
CA LEU A 63 -2.07 1.55 -6.35
C LEU A 63 -0.77 1.65 -7.14
N LEU A 64 -0.12 2.81 -7.11
CA LEU A 64 1.12 3.03 -7.86
C LEU A 64 2.26 2.19 -7.28
N THR A 65 2.39 2.10 -5.96
CA THR A 65 3.39 1.25 -5.32
C THR A 65 3.13 -0.23 -5.63
N PHE A 66 1.85 -0.65 -5.66
CA PHE A 66 1.44 -2.01 -6.05
C PHE A 66 1.79 -2.32 -7.52
N VAL A 67 1.46 -1.41 -8.44
CA VAL A 67 1.75 -1.58 -9.88
C VAL A 67 3.25 -1.64 -10.15
N ILE A 68 4.05 -0.75 -9.56
CA ILE A 68 5.51 -0.83 -9.68
C ILE A 68 5.98 -2.16 -9.09
N GLY A 69 5.43 -2.57 -7.94
CA GLY A 69 5.64 -3.87 -7.31
C GLY A 69 5.51 -5.02 -8.32
N TYR A 70 4.34 -5.06 -8.95
CA TYR A 70 3.96 -6.07 -9.92
C TYR A 70 4.86 -6.07 -11.16
N ILE A 71 5.13 -4.90 -11.77
CA ILE A 71 5.97 -4.78 -12.97
C ILE A 71 7.40 -5.25 -12.68
N LYS A 72 7.99 -4.82 -11.55
CA LYS A 72 9.34 -5.21 -11.16
C LYS A 72 9.45 -6.74 -11.05
N ASN A 73 8.41 -7.42 -10.57
CA ASN A 73 8.39 -8.86 -10.40
C ASN A 73 8.04 -9.63 -11.69
N GLY A 74 7.18 -9.07 -12.55
CA GLY A 74 6.89 -9.65 -13.89
C GLY A 74 8.14 -9.76 -14.77
N ASN A 75 9.14 -8.91 -14.50
CA ASN A 75 10.46 -8.93 -15.15
C ASN A 75 11.53 -9.73 -14.39
N MET A 76 11.23 -10.34 -13.24
CA MET A 76 12.20 -11.21 -12.56
C MET A 76 12.13 -12.62 -13.16
N PRO A 77 13.28 -13.23 -13.53
CA PRO A 77 13.31 -14.61 -13.97
C PRO A 77 12.75 -15.50 -12.85
N ARG A 78 11.81 -16.37 -13.22
CA ARG A 78 11.28 -17.41 -12.34
C ARG A 78 12.37 -18.49 -12.27
N GLU A 79 13.20 -18.42 -11.24
CA GLU A 79 14.08 -19.52 -10.84
C GLU A 79 13.25 -20.69 -10.28
#